data_AF-A0A1I0CQP0-F1
#
_entry.id   AF-A0A1I0CQP0-F1
#
_cell.length_a   1.000
_cell.length_b   1.000
_cell.length_c   1.000
_cell.angle_alpha   90.00
_cell.angle_beta   90.00
_cell.angle_gamma   90.00
#
_symmetry.space_group_name_H-M   'P 1'
#
loop_
_entity.id
_entity.type
_entity.pdbx_description
1 polymer ?
#
loop_
_entity_poly.entity_id
_entity_poly.type
_entity_poly.pdbx_seq_one_letter_code
_entity_poly.pdbx_strand_id
1 'polypeptide(L)'
;MLSEISYAIEKFNSLPGYELSFFEKEILGYAYFADGEIHIVNNKLGQPYIRISSVHYNFNTKIKASYRNGLVNLIKKGFAENWNENIFILTNSGWKRSEKIVNETKKIMSGYYCELDCDGMRNHL
;
A
#
# COMPACT_ATOMS: atom_id res chain seq x y z
N MET A 1 16.08 -10.61 10.82
CA MET A 1 15.02 -9.67 10.34
C MET A 1 15.33 -9.19 8.92
N LEU A 2 16.51 -8.63 8.62
CA LEU A 2 16.98 -8.48 7.22
C LEU A 2 17.05 -9.83 6.49
N SER A 3 17.47 -10.89 7.18
CA SER A 3 17.58 -12.26 6.66
C SER A 3 16.27 -12.85 6.10
N GLU A 4 15.11 -12.55 6.70
CA GLU A 4 13.81 -13.07 6.24
C GLU A 4 13.31 -12.35 4.99
N ILE A 5 13.66 -11.07 4.84
CA ILE A 5 13.34 -10.26 3.66
C ILE A 5 14.24 -10.67 2.50
N SER A 6 15.54 -10.84 2.72
CA SER A 6 16.49 -11.36 1.72
C SER A 6 16.11 -12.75 1.24
N TYR A 7 15.69 -13.65 2.14
CA TYR A 7 15.22 -14.99 1.79
C TYR A 7 13.94 -14.98 0.94
N ALA A 8 13.04 -14.02 1.20
CA ALA A 8 11.81 -13.88 0.42
C ALA A 8 12.08 -13.35 -1.01
N ILE A 9 13.12 -12.54 -1.18
CA ILE A 9 13.55 -11.98 -2.47
C ILE A 9 14.15 -13.07 -3.38
N GLU A 10 14.97 -13.98 -2.84
CA GLU A 10 15.61 -15.04 -3.66
C GLU A 10 14.63 -16.07 -4.23
N LYS A 11 13.45 -16.26 -3.62
CA LYS A 11 12.70 -17.51 -3.79
C LYS A 11 11.45 -17.45 -4.69
N PHE A 12 11.01 -16.28 -5.15
CA PHE A 12 9.67 -16.18 -5.76
C PHE A 12 9.62 -15.40 -7.08
N ASN A 13 9.32 -16.13 -8.17
CA ASN A 13 8.74 -15.59 -9.39
C ASN A 13 7.21 -15.47 -9.20
N SER A 14 6.70 -14.25 -9.30
CA SER A 14 5.32 -13.86 -8.97
C SER A 14 4.26 -14.50 -9.90
N LEU A 15 3.31 -15.26 -9.33
CA LEU A 15 2.11 -15.74 -10.02
C LEU A 15 0.95 -14.73 -9.90
N PRO A 16 0.19 -14.45 -10.99
CA PRO A 16 -0.95 -13.54 -10.98
C PRO A 16 -2.19 -14.18 -10.32
N GLY A 17 -2.74 -13.55 -9.28
CA GLY A 17 -3.99 -14.00 -8.64
C GLY A 17 -4.19 -13.64 -7.16
N TYR A 18 -3.19 -13.05 -6.49
CA TYR A 18 -3.28 -12.86 -5.04
C TYR A 18 -4.21 -11.72 -4.60
N GLU A 19 -5.21 -12.06 -3.79
CA GLU A 19 -5.97 -11.11 -3.00
C GLU A 19 -5.01 -10.27 -2.13
N LEU A 20 -5.27 -8.97 -2.06
CA LEU A 20 -4.49 -8.05 -1.24
C LEU A 20 -5.22 -7.83 0.09
N SER A 21 -4.50 -8.01 1.19
CA SER A 21 -4.97 -7.60 2.51
C SER A 21 -5.17 -6.08 2.59
N PHE A 22 -5.86 -5.63 3.63
CA PHE A 22 -6.05 -4.20 3.91
C PHE A 22 -4.72 -3.42 3.89
N PHE A 23 -3.71 -3.90 4.63
CA PHE A 23 -2.40 -3.23 4.72
C PHE A 23 -1.67 -3.16 3.38
N GLU A 24 -1.76 -4.22 2.57
CA GLU A 24 -1.15 -4.24 1.23
C GLU A 24 -1.83 -3.25 0.28
N LYS A 25 -3.18 -3.19 0.29
CA LYS A 25 -3.94 -2.25 -0.52
C LYS A 25 -3.60 -0.80 -0.15
N GLU A 26 -3.49 -0.53 1.14
CA GLU A 26 -3.21 0.82 1.63
C GLU A 26 -1.78 1.26 1.28
N ILE A 27 -0.77 0.38 1.49
CA ILE A 27 0.61 0.66 1.08
C ILE A 27 0.68 0.98 -0.42
N LEU A 28 0.08 0.15 -1.27
CA LEU A 28 0.07 0.40 -2.72
C LEU A 28 -0.66 1.69 -3.07
N GLY A 29 -1.80 1.97 -2.42
CA GLY A 29 -2.60 3.17 -2.67
C GLY A 29 -1.84 4.46 -2.36
N TYR A 30 -1.16 4.52 -1.21
CA TYR A 30 -0.35 5.70 -0.87
C TYR A 30 0.95 5.79 -1.67
N ALA A 31 1.58 4.65 -1.98
CA ALA A 31 2.80 4.64 -2.79
C ALA A 31 2.56 5.22 -4.19
N TYR A 32 1.34 5.09 -4.75
CA TYR A 32 0.94 5.72 -6.01
C TYR A 32 1.25 7.23 -6.04
N PHE A 33 0.94 7.92 -4.93
CA PHE A 33 1.05 9.37 -4.79
C PHE A 33 2.42 9.81 -4.26
N ALA A 34 3.33 8.86 -4.02
CA ALA A 34 4.65 9.07 -3.46
C ALA A 34 5.74 8.58 -4.42
N ASP A 35 5.50 8.70 -5.73
CA ASP A 35 6.42 8.25 -6.79
C ASP A 35 6.84 6.78 -6.64
N GLY A 36 5.98 5.96 -6.03
CA GLY A 36 6.21 4.54 -5.79
C GLY A 36 7.13 4.24 -4.60
N GLU A 37 7.58 5.25 -3.85
CA GLU A 37 8.54 5.06 -2.76
C GLU A 37 7.90 4.64 -1.45
N ILE A 38 8.51 3.65 -0.79
CA ILE A 38 8.11 3.12 0.51
C ILE A 38 9.35 3.04 1.38
N HIS A 39 9.36 3.80 2.48
CA HIS A 39 10.52 3.94 3.37
C HIS A 39 10.31 3.11 4.64
N ILE A 40 11.34 2.41 5.11
CA ILE A 40 11.41 1.89 6.48
C ILE A 40 12.24 2.86 7.32
N VAL A 41 11.63 3.39 8.38
CA VAL A 41 12.25 4.37 9.28
C VAL A 41 12.10 3.91 10.72
N ASN A 42 12.98 4.37 11.61
CA ASN A 42 12.91 4.05 13.03
C ASN A 42 12.22 5.17 13.82
N ASN A 43 11.42 4.80 14.83
CA ASN A 43 10.92 5.76 15.80
C ASN A 43 12.00 6.10 16.85
N LYS A 44 11.67 6.98 17.81
CA LYS A 44 12.59 7.38 18.90
C LYS A 44 13.12 6.21 19.75
N LEU A 45 12.44 5.07 19.74
CA LEU A 45 12.81 3.85 20.46
C LEU A 45 13.52 2.82 19.56
N GLY A 46 13.94 3.20 18.35
CA GLY A 46 14.59 2.30 17.41
C GLY A 46 13.67 1.26 16.77
N GLN A 47 12.34 1.39 16.91
CA GLN A 47 11.39 0.44 16.32
C GLN A 47 11.09 0.84 14.87
N PRO A 48 11.27 -0.08 13.90
CA PRO A 48 11.04 0.24 12.49
C PRO A 48 9.55 0.40 12.19
N TYR A 49 9.20 1.26 11.25
CA TYR A 49 7.83 1.43 10.74
C TYR A 49 7.87 1.93 9.29
N ILE A 50 6.74 1.81 8.59
CA ILE A 50 6.63 2.27 7.21
C ILE A 50 6.31 3.77 7.18
N ARG A 51 7.02 4.51 6.33
CA ARG A 51 6.71 5.87 5.92
C ARG A 51 6.52 5.92 4.41
N ILE A 52 5.45 6.54 3.95
CA ILE A 52 5.17 6.78 2.52
C ILE A 52 4.86 8.26 2.38
N SER A 53 5.75 9.03 1.75
CA SER A 53 5.69 10.49 1.73
C SER A 53 5.48 11.05 3.15
N SER A 54 4.40 11.81 3.39
CA SER A 54 4.02 12.40 4.68
C SER A 54 3.23 11.45 5.59
N VAL A 55 2.93 10.22 5.16
CA VAL A 55 2.15 9.24 5.94
C VAL A 55 3.08 8.37 6.76
N HIS A 56 2.86 8.35 8.08
CA HIS A 56 3.66 7.59 9.03
C HIS A 56 2.82 6.51 9.72
N TYR A 57 3.11 5.23 9.45
CA TYR A 57 2.41 4.11 10.10
C TYR A 57 2.99 3.76 11.48
N ASN A 58 3.23 4.78 12.32
CA ASN A 58 3.85 4.67 13.64
C ASN A 58 2.82 4.80 14.79
N PHE A 59 1.76 3.98 14.77
CA PHE A 59 0.69 4.06 15.76
C PHE A 59 1.00 3.24 17.01
N ASN A 60 1.02 1.91 16.88
CA ASN A 60 1.35 0.97 17.94
C ASN A 60 2.15 -0.22 17.37
N THR A 61 2.71 -1.05 18.25
CA THR A 61 3.60 -2.15 17.86
C THR A 61 2.94 -3.14 16.91
N LYS A 62 1.65 -3.47 17.14
CA LYS A 62 0.91 -4.43 16.31
C LYS A 62 0.68 -3.87 14.90
N ILE A 63 0.21 -2.64 14.79
CA ILE A 63 -0.04 -1.97 13.51
C ILE A 63 1.27 -1.80 12.72
N LYS A 64 2.34 -1.36 13.38
CA LYS A 64 3.68 -1.27 12.77
C LYS A 64 4.11 -2.61 12.17
N ALA A 65 3.93 -3.71 12.91
CA ALA A 65 4.25 -5.05 12.44
C ALA A 65 3.36 -5.48 11.26
N SER A 66 2.06 -5.18 11.30
CA SER A 66 1.12 -5.49 10.22
C SER A 66 1.48 -4.80 8.91
N TYR A 67 1.84 -3.50 8.93
CA TYR A 67 2.29 -2.80 7.72
C TYR A 67 3.63 -3.35 7.20
N ARG A 68 4.61 -3.61 8.07
CA ARG A 68 5.87 -4.25 7.65
C ARG A 68 5.61 -5.63 7.01
N ASN A 69 4.71 -6.43 7.57
CA ASN A 69 4.32 -7.71 6.98
C ASN A 69 3.60 -7.52 5.63
N GLY A 70 2.77 -6.47 5.50
CA GLY A 70 2.16 -6.06 4.24
C GLY A 70 3.21 -5.78 3.16
N LEU A 71 4.23 -4.99 3.47
CA LEU A 71 5.34 -4.72 2.55
C LEU A 71 6.10 -6.00 2.16
N VAL A 72 6.40 -6.88 3.11
CA VAL A 72 7.02 -8.18 2.82
C VAL A 72 6.17 -9.01 1.86
N ASN A 73 4.85 -9.01 2.02
CA ASN A 73 3.95 -9.71 1.12
C ASN A 73 3.89 -9.06 -0.28
N LEU A 74 3.93 -7.73 -0.37
CA LEU A 74 4.03 -7.04 -1.66
C LEU A 74 5.32 -7.40 -2.40
N ILE A 75 6.44 -7.52 -1.68
CA ILE A 75 7.71 -7.97 -2.25
C ILE A 75 7.59 -9.42 -2.75
N LYS A 76 7.07 -10.33 -1.93
CA LYS A 76 6.83 -11.73 -2.32
C LYS A 76 5.91 -11.87 -3.53
N LYS A 77 4.95 -10.96 -3.69
CA LYS A 77 4.01 -10.90 -4.83
C LYS A 77 4.61 -10.18 -6.04
N GLY A 78 5.84 -9.67 -5.95
CA GLY A 78 6.53 -8.96 -7.02
C GLY A 78 6.01 -7.54 -7.29
N PHE A 79 5.28 -6.94 -6.36
CA PHE A 79 4.73 -5.58 -6.49
C PHE A 79 5.66 -4.48 -5.96
N ALA A 80 6.63 -4.84 -5.12
CA ALA A 80 7.63 -3.91 -4.63
C ALA A 80 8.99 -4.60 -4.61
N GLU A 81 10.06 -3.84 -4.76
CA GLU A 81 11.43 -4.34 -4.69
C GLU A 81 12.30 -3.41 -3.84
N ASN A 82 13.37 -3.95 -3.26
CA ASN A 82 14.32 -3.15 -2.52
C ASN A 82 15.19 -2.37 -3.50
N TRP A 83 15.23 -1.05 -3.36
CA TRP A 83 16.11 -0.19 -4.14
C TRP A 83 17.38 0.17 -3.38
N ASN A 84 17.24 0.47 -2.08
CA ASN A 84 18.31 0.73 -1.14
C ASN A 84 17.91 0.19 0.24
N GLU A 85 18.86 0.04 1.18
CA GLU A 85 18.68 -0.64 2.47
C GLU A 85 17.31 -0.44 3.12
N ASN A 86 16.84 0.82 3.18
CA ASN A 86 15.58 1.20 3.82
C ASN A 86 14.55 1.80 2.85
N ILE A 87 14.77 1.72 1.54
CA ILE A 87 13.88 2.28 0.51
C ILE A 87 13.46 1.18 -0.45
N PHE A 88 12.16 1.03 -0.60
CA PHE A 88 11.52 0.12 -1.53
C PHE A 88 10.76 0.92 -2.57
N ILE A 89 10.73 0.41 -3.80
CA ILE A 89 10.04 1.04 -4.92
C ILE A 89 9.01 0.08 -5.50
N LEU A 90 7.94 0.63 -6.08
CA LEU A 90 6.99 -0.18 -6.84
C LEU A 90 7.64 -0.69 -8.14
N THR A 91 7.48 -1.98 -8.39
CA THR A 91 7.77 -2.55 -9.70
C THR A 91 6.73 -2.11 -10.72
N ASN A 92 6.92 -2.39 -12.01
CA ASN A 92 5.92 -2.12 -13.05
C ASN A 92 4.56 -2.79 -12.75
N SER A 93 4.56 -4.01 -12.20
CA SER A 93 3.32 -4.69 -11.79
C SER A 93 2.71 -4.04 -10.55
N GLY A 94 3.53 -3.56 -9.62
CA GLY A 94 3.12 -2.76 -8.46
C GLY A 94 2.41 -1.48 -8.86
N TRP A 95 2.97 -0.73 -9.80
CA TRP A 95 2.37 0.49 -10.36
C TRP A 95 1.00 0.23 -10.98
N LYS A 96 0.88 -0.77 -11.86
CA LYS A 96 -0.41 -1.14 -12.47
C LYS A 96 -1.45 -1.54 -11.43
N ARG A 97 -1.02 -2.28 -10.39
CA ARG A 97 -1.93 -2.71 -9.32
C ARG A 97 -2.38 -1.54 -8.44
N SER A 98 -1.44 -0.66 -8.12
CA SER A 98 -1.66 0.56 -7.36
C SER A 98 -2.62 1.52 -8.06
N GLU A 99 -2.42 1.78 -9.35
CA GLU A 99 -3.33 2.57 -10.18
C GLU A 99 -4.76 2.02 -10.18
N LYS A 100 -4.91 0.69 -10.32
CA LYS A 100 -6.22 0.04 -10.25
C LYS A 100 -6.92 0.30 -8.90
N ILE A 101 -6.19 0.21 -7.79
CA ILE A 101 -6.74 0.48 -6.44
C ILE A 101 -7.19 1.93 -6.31
N VAL A 102 -6.39 2.88 -6.78
CA VAL A 102 -6.74 4.32 -6.74
C VAL A 102 -7.99 4.60 -7.57
N ASN A 103 -8.08 4.02 -8.77
CA ASN A 103 -9.23 4.20 -9.64
C ASN A 103 -10.51 3.53 -9.10
N GLU A 104 -10.40 2.35 -8.48
CA GLU A 104 -11.52 1.70 -7.79
C GLU A 104 -12.02 2.54 -6.62
N THR A 105 -11.10 3.08 -5.80
CA THR A 105 -11.45 3.95 -4.66
C THR A 105 -12.15 5.23 -5.13
N LYS A 106 -11.66 5.87 -6.20
CA LYS A 106 -12.28 7.07 -6.78
C LYS A 106 -13.73 6.81 -7.23
N LYS A 107 -14.00 5.66 -7.85
CA LYS A 107 -15.37 5.29 -8.28
C LYS A 107 -16.32 5.15 -7.10
N ILE A 108 -15.86 4.54 -6.00
CA ILE A 108 -16.65 4.40 -4.77
C ILE A 108 -16.96 5.77 -4.18
N MET A 109 -15.96 6.66 -4.08
CA MET A 109 -16.17 8.01 -3.55
C MET A 109 -17.07 8.87 -4.44
N SER A 110 -16.90 8.81 -5.76
CA SER A 110 -17.75 9.55 -6.70
C SER A 110 -19.21 9.06 -6.65
N GLY A 111 -19.44 7.76 -6.49
CA GLY A 111 -20.78 7.20 -6.29
C GLY A 111 -21.45 7.72 -5.01
N TYR A 112 -20.67 7.90 -3.94
CA TYR A 112 -21.16 8.44 -2.67
C TYR A 112 -21.66 9.89 -2.76
N TYR A 113 -21.08 10.72 -3.64
CA TYR A 113 -21.58 12.07 -3.89
C TYR A 113 -22.76 12.10 -4.88
N CYS A 114 -22.83 11.17 -5.84
CA CYS A 114 -23.99 11.07 -6.73
C CYS A 114 -25.27 10.64 -5.99
N GLU A 115 -25.17 9.79 -4.97
CA GLU A 115 -26.34 9.38 -4.17
C GLU A 115 -26.87 10.50 -3.25
N LEU A 116 -26.02 11.47 -2.85
CA LEU A 116 -26.46 12.62 -2.07
C LEU A 116 -27.15 13.70 -2.90
N ASP A 117 -26.86 13.81 -4.20
CA ASP A 117 -27.53 14.75 -5.12
C ASP A 117 -28.78 14.15 -5.80
N CYS A 118 -28.98 12.84 -5.76
CA CYS A 118 -30.15 12.20 -6.40
C CYS A 118 -31.42 12.18 -5.52
N ASP A 119 -31.31 12.42 -4.21
CA ASP A 119 -32.47 12.50 -3.30
C ASP A 119 -33.02 13.94 -3.14
N GLY A 120 -32.36 14.96 -3.70
CA GLY A 120 -32.78 16.37 -3.62
C GLY A 120 -33.71 16.85 -4.74
N MET A 121 -33.95 16.07 -5.80
CA MET A 121 -34.76 16.48 -6.97
C MET A 121 -36.03 15.62 -7.18
N ARG A 122 -36.67 15.14 -6.11
CA ARG A 122 -38.02 14.58 -6.16
C ARG A 122 -38.96 15.27 -5.20
N ASN A 123 -39.25 16.55 -5.42
CA ASN A 123 -40.44 17.22 -4.88
C ASN A 123 -40.65 18.55 -5.61
N HIS A 124 -40.99 18.49 -6.90
CA HIS A 124 -41.73 19.54 -7.60
C HIS A 124 -42.17 18.98 -8.95
N LEU A 125 -43.32 18.31 -8.98
CA LEU A 125 -44.29 18.29 -10.07
C LEU A 125 -45.62 17.80 -9.50
#